data_AF-A0A954BAS7-F1
#
_entry.id   AF-A0A954BAS7-F1
#
_cell.length_a   1.000
_cell.length_b   1.000
_cell.length_c   1.000
_cell.angle_alpha   90.00
_cell.angle_beta   90.00
_cell.angle_gamma   90.00
#
_symmetry.space_group_name_H-M   'P 1'
#
loop_
_entity.id
_entity.type
_entity.pdbx_description
1 polymer ?
#
loop_
_entity_poly.entity_id
_entity_poly.type
_entity_poly.pdbx_seq_one_letter_code
_entity_poly.pdbx_strand_id
1 'polypeptide(L)'
;GAGGCMLVNRAALEASGGVAGVRDKLIDDCALAAQLKFKGDDAPRRTFIGLATDEVVSLRDNRSVSSVWHMVARTAFAQLHHSWLLLGGTLIGMAFVYLVPPVTALIFPIHRNALAGVLALAAWATMTATFLPTARLYGLSAWRAAFLPLSAFFYSLMTFSSALRHARGGGGLWKGRTYP
;
A
#
# COMPACT_ATOMS: atom_id res chain seq x y z
N GLY A 1 -5.21 8.68 0.55
CA GLY A 1 -3.78 8.55 0.23
C GLY A 1 -3.00 8.87 1.49
N ALA A 2 -1.88 8.19 1.72
CA ALA A 2 -1.04 8.47 2.86
C ALA A 2 -0.21 9.74 2.59
N GLY A 3 -0.72 10.91 2.96
CA GLY A 3 -0.13 12.21 2.61
C GLY A 3 0.56 12.83 3.82
N GLY A 4 1.89 12.87 3.83
CA GLY A 4 2.67 13.49 4.91
C GLY A 4 2.36 15.00 5.08
N CYS A 5 1.86 15.65 4.02
CA CYS A 5 1.39 17.03 4.04
C CYS A 5 0.04 17.13 3.29
N MET A 6 -0.91 17.87 3.85
CA MET A 6 -2.20 18.15 3.23
C MET A 6 -2.50 19.66 3.32
N LEU A 7 -2.81 20.28 2.19
CA LEU A 7 -3.32 21.64 2.12
C LEU A 7 -4.82 21.57 1.87
N VAL A 8 -5.60 22.20 2.73
CA VAL A 8 -7.06 22.18 2.67
C VAL A 8 -7.62 23.59 2.79
N ASN A 9 -8.69 23.87 2.05
CA ASN A 9 -9.42 25.12 2.21
C ASN A 9 -10.10 25.14 3.58
N ARG A 10 -9.97 26.25 4.31
CA ARG A 10 -10.48 26.37 5.68
C ARG A 10 -12.00 26.19 5.77
N ALA A 11 -12.76 26.89 4.92
CA ALA A 11 -14.22 26.79 4.90
C ALA A 11 -14.67 25.37 4.56
N ALA A 12 -13.95 24.70 3.65
CA ALA A 12 -14.19 23.31 3.30
C ALA A 12 -14.00 22.35 4.48
N LEU A 13 -12.96 22.57 5.29
CA LEU A 13 -12.65 21.77 6.47
C LEU A 13 -13.70 21.97 7.58
N GLU A 14 -14.07 23.22 7.87
CA GLU A 14 -15.09 23.56 8.85
C GLU A 14 -16.45 22.96 8.49
N ALA A 15 -16.89 23.11 7.25
CA ALA A 15 -18.15 22.53 6.75
C ALA A 15 -18.18 20.99 6.85
N SER A 16 -17.02 20.33 6.76
CA SER A 16 -16.95 18.87 6.81
C SER A 16 -17.03 18.29 8.24
N GLY A 17 -17.02 19.13 9.28
CA GLY A 17 -16.98 18.74 10.70
C GLY A 17 -15.58 18.78 11.33
N GLY A 18 -14.59 19.37 10.63
CA GLY A 18 -13.25 19.61 11.14
C GLY A 18 -12.44 18.33 11.44
N VAL A 19 -11.28 18.53 12.09
CA VAL A 19 -10.34 17.45 12.44
C VAL A 19 -10.89 16.52 13.54
N ALA A 20 -11.86 17.00 14.33
CA ALA A 20 -12.49 16.20 15.38
C ALA A 20 -13.16 14.93 14.83
N GLY A 21 -13.67 14.97 13.59
CA GLY A 21 -14.34 13.83 12.94
C GLY A 21 -13.41 12.66 12.55
N VAL A 22 -12.09 12.89 12.51
CA VAL A 22 -11.09 11.87 12.08
C VAL A 22 -10.16 11.44 13.19
N ARG A 23 -10.23 12.05 14.38
CA ARG A 23 -9.32 11.81 15.52
C ARG A 23 -9.19 10.33 15.96
N ASP A 24 -10.23 9.54 15.68
CA ASP A 24 -10.33 8.13 16.08
C ASP A 24 -10.00 7.17 14.93
N LYS A 25 -9.45 7.66 13.81
CA LYS A 25 -9.09 6.86 12.65
C LYS A 25 -7.60 6.54 12.68
N LEU A 26 -7.27 5.30 12.31
CA LEU A 26 -5.87 4.86 12.26
C LEU A 26 -5.07 5.50 11.10
N ILE A 27 -5.80 5.93 10.06
CA ILE A 27 -5.25 6.54 8.83
C ILE A 27 -5.97 7.87 8.62
N ASP A 28 -5.51 8.89 9.34
CA ASP A 28 -6.14 10.21 9.41
C ASP A 28 -6.22 10.90 8.04
N ASP A 29 -5.21 10.72 7.18
CA ASP A 29 -5.14 11.36 5.86
C ASP A 29 -6.16 10.82 4.86
N CYS A 30 -6.30 9.50 4.75
CA CYS A 30 -7.37 8.89 3.97
C CYS A 30 -8.76 9.24 4.53
N ALA A 31 -8.91 9.25 5.85
CA ALA A 31 -10.17 9.55 6.49
C ALA A 31 -10.57 11.02 6.30
N LEU A 32 -9.63 11.96 6.41
CA LEU A 32 -9.83 13.38 6.15
C LEU A 32 -10.15 13.64 4.68
N ALA A 33 -9.42 12.99 3.75
CA ALA A 33 -9.71 13.11 2.32
C ALA A 33 -11.12 12.59 1.99
N ALA A 34 -11.56 11.47 2.58
CA ALA A 34 -12.91 10.96 2.41
C ALA A 34 -13.96 11.91 3.01
N GLN A 35 -13.72 12.46 4.21
CA GLN A 35 -14.59 13.43 4.86
C GLN A 35 -14.78 14.68 3.99
N LEU A 36 -13.69 15.24 3.45
CA LEU A 36 -13.72 16.43 2.60
C LEU A 36 -14.40 16.18 1.24
N LYS A 37 -14.32 14.94 0.73
CA LYS A 37 -14.89 14.57 -0.57
C LYS A 37 -16.39 14.26 -0.50
N PHE A 38 -16.86 13.69 0.61
CA PHE A 38 -18.20 13.09 0.70
C PHE A 38 -19.14 13.71 1.75
N LYS A 39 -18.66 14.53 2.69
CA LYS A 39 -19.51 15.15 3.74
C LYS A 39 -19.86 16.63 3.52
N GLY A 40 -19.55 17.21 2.36
CA GLY A 40 -20.01 18.56 2.03
C GLY A 40 -21.43 18.53 1.44
N ASP A 41 -22.25 19.53 1.76
CA ASP A 41 -23.58 19.73 1.14
C ASP A 41 -23.50 20.06 -0.37
N ASP A 42 -22.30 20.44 -0.85
CA ASP A 42 -22.00 20.68 -2.26
C ASP A 42 -21.32 19.47 -2.93
N ALA A 43 -21.49 19.39 -4.26
CA ALA A 43 -20.91 18.42 -5.17
C ALA A 43 -19.46 18.00 -4.83
N PRO A 44 -19.06 16.74 -5.15
CA PRO A 44 -17.77 16.17 -4.74
C PRO A 44 -16.60 17.09 -5.08
N ARG A 45 -15.87 17.51 -4.05
CA ARG A 45 -14.73 18.44 -4.18
C ARG A 45 -13.56 17.77 -4.89
N ARG A 46 -12.87 18.54 -5.74
CA ARG A 46 -11.66 18.08 -6.44
C ARG A 46 -10.51 17.92 -5.45
N THR A 47 -9.93 16.74 -5.41
CA THR A 47 -8.73 16.44 -4.64
C THR A 47 -7.55 16.24 -5.58
N PHE A 48 -6.46 16.98 -5.36
CA PHE A 48 -5.21 16.81 -6.10
C PHE A 48 -4.18 16.09 -5.22
N ILE A 49 -3.42 15.17 -5.80
CA ILE A 49 -2.29 14.50 -5.16
C ILE A 49 -1.05 14.81 -5.98
N GLY A 50 -0.17 15.63 -5.42
CA GLY A 50 1.17 15.88 -5.95
C GLY A 50 2.20 14.97 -5.31
N LEU A 51 3.26 14.64 -6.05
CA LEU A 51 4.42 13.93 -5.53
C LEU A 51 5.49 14.97 -5.20
N ALA A 52 5.88 15.08 -3.92
CA ALA A 52 7.01 15.89 -3.51
C ALA A 52 8.28 15.04 -3.66
N THR A 53 9.23 15.49 -4.49
CA THR A 53 10.45 14.71 -4.80
C THR A 53 11.61 15.09 -3.88
N ASP A 54 11.80 16.40 -3.63
CA ASP A 54 13.02 16.90 -2.95
C ASP A 54 12.75 17.73 -1.68
N GLU A 55 11.48 18.05 -1.39
CA GLU A 55 11.12 19.08 -0.41
C GLU A 55 10.77 18.54 0.98
N VAL A 56 10.57 17.22 1.12
CA VAL A 56 10.11 16.61 2.36
C VAL A 56 10.90 15.35 2.68
N VAL A 57 11.78 15.42 3.67
CA VAL A 57 12.52 14.26 4.20
C VAL A 57 11.77 13.71 5.41
N SER A 58 11.38 12.42 5.34
CA SER A 58 10.82 11.74 6.51
C SER A 58 11.88 11.56 7.58
N LEU A 59 11.68 12.15 8.76
CA LEU A 59 12.54 11.94 9.93
C LEU A 59 12.31 10.57 10.60
N ARG A 60 11.33 9.78 10.14
CA ARG A 60 11.09 8.44 10.68
C ARG A 60 12.20 7.50 10.25
N ASP A 61 12.71 6.73 11.21
CA ASP A 61 13.70 5.70 10.93
C ASP A 61 13.06 4.51 10.20
N ASN A 62 12.97 4.61 8.87
CA ASN A 62 12.51 3.55 7.98
C ASN A 62 13.68 2.87 7.25
N ARG A 63 14.90 2.96 7.80
CA ARG A 63 16.10 2.42 7.13
C ARG A 63 16.16 0.89 7.21
N SER A 64 15.57 0.30 8.25
CA SER A 64 15.56 -1.16 8.45
C SER A 64 14.29 -1.81 7.88
N VAL A 65 14.44 -3.04 7.38
CA VAL A 65 13.32 -3.89 6.93
C VAL A 65 12.32 -4.11 8.07
N SER A 66 12.80 -4.25 9.30
CA SER A 66 11.94 -4.38 10.48
C SER A 66 11.05 -3.15 10.68
N SER A 67 11.58 -1.94 10.52
CA SER A 67 10.77 -0.72 10.64
C SER A 67 9.66 -0.66 9.59
N VAL A 68 9.99 -0.96 8.32
CA VAL A 68 9.00 -1.05 7.23
C VAL A 68 7.95 -2.13 7.54
N TRP A 69 8.39 -3.27 8.04
CA TRP A 69 7.50 -4.35 8.45
C TRP A 69 6.52 -3.92 9.53
N HIS A 70 7.01 -3.28 10.59
CA HIS A 70 6.15 -2.79 11.67
C HIS A 70 5.19 -1.70 11.20
N MET A 71 5.62 -0.85 10.27
CA MET A 71 4.77 0.17 9.66
C MET A 71 3.59 -0.46 8.91
N VAL A 72 3.85 -1.41 8.00
CA VAL A 72 2.82 -2.06 7.18
C VAL A 72 1.94 -2.96 8.06
N ALA A 73 2.55 -3.80 8.90
CA ALA A 73 1.83 -4.74 9.75
C ALA A 73 0.92 -4.05 10.78
N ARG A 74 1.09 -2.75 11.04
CA ARG A 74 0.19 -1.98 11.91
C ARG A 74 -1.13 -1.61 11.22
N THR A 75 -1.13 -1.36 9.91
CA THR A 75 -2.29 -0.76 9.23
C THR A 75 -2.89 -1.63 8.13
N ALA A 76 -2.16 -2.60 7.60
CA ALA A 76 -2.59 -3.36 6.41
C ALA A 76 -3.91 -4.11 6.62
N PHE A 77 -4.13 -4.75 7.77
CA PHE A 77 -5.40 -5.44 8.02
C PHE A 77 -6.58 -4.48 8.27
N ALA A 78 -6.32 -3.32 8.88
CA ALA A 78 -7.32 -2.27 9.03
C ALA A 78 -7.76 -1.68 7.68
N GLN A 79 -6.84 -1.57 6.71
CA GLN A 79 -7.17 -1.18 5.32
C GLN A 79 -8.07 -2.20 4.62
N LEU A 80 -8.00 -3.47 5.04
CA LEU A 80 -8.89 -4.55 4.58
C LEU A 80 -10.18 -4.65 5.41
N HIS A 81 -10.51 -3.62 6.20
CA HIS A 81 -11.70 -3.57 7.06
C HIS A 81 -11.81 -4.77 8.01
N HIS A 82 -10.68 -5.31 8.46
CA HIS A 82 -10.62 -6.51 9.31
C HIS A 82 -11.31 -7.74 8.70
N SER A 83 -11.44 -7.79 7.37
CA SER A 83 -12.09 -8.90 6.66
C SER A 83 -11.07 -9.96 6.24
N TRP A 84 -11.24 -11.17 6.78
CA TRP A 84 -10.45 -12.35 6.40
C TRP A 84 -10.66 -12.77 4.95
N LEU A 85 -11.86 -12.54 4.39
CA LEU A 85 -12.15 -12.84 2.99
C LEU A 85 -11.38 -11.91 2.06
N LEU A 86 -11.39 -10.60 2.34
CA LEU A 86 -10.63 -9.61 1.58
C LEU A 86 -9.12 -9.85 1.69
N LEU A 87 -8.64 -10.28 2.87
CA LEU A 87 -7.26 -10.70 3.05
C LEU A 87 -6.90 -11.87 2.13
N GLY A 88 -7.70 -12.95 2.17
CA GLY A 88 -7.48 -14.12 1.31
C GLY A 88 -7.47 -13.75 -0.17
N GLY A 89 -8.47 -12.98 -0.61
CA GLY A 89 -8.55 -12.50 -2.00
C GLY A 89 -7.36 -11.63 -2.39
N THR A 90 -6.90 -10.74 -1.51
CA THR A 90 -5.74 -9.88 -1.75
C THR A 90 -4.45 -10.69 -1.86
N LEU A 91 -4.24 -11.68 -0.99
CA LEU A 91 -3.05 -12.54 -1.04
C LEU A 91 -3.03 -13.41 -2.30
N ILE A 92 -4.18 -13.97 -2.69
CA ILE A 92 -4.32 -14.74 -3.94
C ILE A 92 -4.06 -13.84 -5.14
N GLY A 93 -4.67 -12.64 -5.17
CA GLY A 93 -4.47 -11.67 -6.24
C GLY A 93 -3.01 -11.22 -6.35
N MET A 94 -2.35 -10.95 -5.23
CA MET A 94 -0.93 -10.61 -5.22
C MET A 94 -0.05 -11.77 -5.69
N ALA A 95 -0.31 -13.00 -5.24
CA ALA A 95 0.42 -14.17 -5.71
C ALA A 95 0.24 -14.36 -7.23
N PHE A 96 -0.99 -14.24 -7.73
CA PHE A 96 -1.30 -14.39 -9.14
C PHE A 96 -0.63 -13.33 -10.02
N VAL A 97 -0.70 -12.06 -9.62
CA VAL A 97 -0.13 -10.96 -10.42
C VAL A 97 1.39 -10.91 -10.32
N TYR A 98 1.95 -11.06 -9.12
CA TYR A 98 3.36 -10.78 -8.87
C TYR A 98 4.25 -12.02 -8.81
N LEU A 99 3.75 -13.19 -8.41
CA LEU A 99 4.57 -14.40 -8.23
C LEU A 99 4.40 -15.42 -9.35
N VAL A 100 3.20 -15.62 -9.88
CA VAL A 100 2.96 -16.62 -10.94
C VAL A 100 3.83 -16.36 -12.19
N PRO A 101 3.94 -15.14 -12.74
CA PRO A 101 4.79 -14.89 -13.89
C PRO A 101 6.28 -15.24 -13.67
N PRO A 102 6.99 -14.71 -12.65
CA PRO A 102 8.40 -15.04 -12.45
C PRO A 102 8.60 -16.52 -12.10
N VAL A 103 7.74 -17.13 -11.28
CA VAL A 103 7.85 -18.56 -10.96
C VAL A 103 7.71 -19.39 -12.23
N THR A 104 6.67 -19.16 -13.03
CA THR A 104 6.43 -19.89 -14.29
C THR A 104 7.59 -19.72 -15.26
N ALA A 105 8.15 -18.52 -15.40
CA ALA A 105 9.34 -18.29 -16.22
C ALA A 105 10.57 -19.08 -15.71
N LEU A 106 10.78 -19.16 -14.39
CA LEU A 106 11.91 -19.85 -13.78
C LEU A 106 11.79 -21.38 -13.84
N ILE A 107 10.57 -21.93 -13.71
CA ILE A 107 10.32 -23.38 -13.80
C ILE A 107 10.18 -23.88 -15.25
N PHE A 108 10.45 -23.03 -16.24
CA PHE A 108 10.45 -23.40 -17.66
C PHE A 108 11.18 -24.71 -18.01
N PRO A 109 12.38 -25.00 -17.47
CA PRO A 109 13.08 -26.25 -17.75
C PRO A 109 12.31 -27.52 -17.30
N ILE A 110 11.43 -27.36 -16.31
CA ILE A 110 10.64 -28.46 -15.71
C ILE A 110 9.39 -28.72 -16.56
N HIS A 111 8.59 -27.69 -16.82
CA HIS A 111 7.31 -27.86 -17.53
C HIS A 111 7.45 -27.86 -19.06
N ARG A 112 8.57 -27.36 -19.61
CA ARG A 112 8.94 -27.36 -21.04
C ARG A 112 7.87 -26.81 -22.00
N ASN A 113 6.96 -25.99 -21.49
CA ASN A 113 5.89 -25.37 -22.27
C ASN A 113 6.34 -23.98 -22.73
N ALA A 114 6.70 -23.87 -24.00
CA ALA A 114 7.19 -22.64 -24.62
C ALA A 114 6.20 -21.48 -24.51
N LEU A 115 4.91 -21.74 -24.76
CA LEU A 115 3.88 -20.71 -24.71
C LEU A 115 3.72 -20.15 -23.29
N ALA A 116 3.69 -21.03 -22.28
CA ALA A 116 3.62 -20.61 -20.89
C ALA A 116 4.86 -19.79 -20.47
N GLY A 117 6.06 -20.22 -20.88
CA GLY A 117 7.31 -19.51 -20.59
C GLY A 117 7.36 -18.12 -21.23
N VAL A 118 6.97 -18.00 -22.51
CA VAL A 118 6.95 -16.71 -23.23
C VAL A 118 5.93 -15.76 -22.62
N LEU A 119 4.71 -16.23 -22.32
CA LEU A 119 3.68 -15.40 -21.67
C LEU A 119 4.12 -14.96 -20.27
N ALA A 120 4.75 -15.84 -19.51
CA ALA A 120 5.28 -15.54 -18.18
C ALA A 120 6.38 -14.47 -18.23
N LEU A 121 7.32 -14.58 -19.16
CA LEU A 121 8.35 -13.58 -19.39
C LEU A 121 7.76 -12.24 -19.85
N ALA A 122 6.79 -12.26 -20.77
CA ALA A 122 6.12 -11.05 -21.24
C ALA A 122 5.36 -10.34 -20.12
N ALA A 123 4.65 -11.09 -19.26
CA ALA A 123 3.98 -10.55 -18.09
C ALA A 123 4.98 -9.95 -17.09
N TRP A 124 6.09 -10.64 -16.81
CA TRP A 124 7.13 -10.11 -15.91
C TRP A 124 7.82 -8.86 -16.48
N ALA A 125 8.09 -8.83 -17.79
CA ALA A 125 8.64 -7.67 -18.48
C ALA A 125 7.67 -6.48 -18.43
N THR A 126 6.38 -6.72 -18.67
CA THR A 126 5.34 -5.68 -18.60
C THR A 126 5.25 -5.08 -17.20
N MET A 127 5.21 -5.94 -16.17
CA MET A 127 5.23 -5.51 -14.77
C MET A 127 6.49 -4.70 -14.42
N THR A 128 7.65 -5.10 -14.93
CA THR A 128 8.91 -4.36 -14.73
C THR A 128 8.86 -3.00 -15.41
N ALA A 129 8.34 -2.94 -16.64
CA ALA A 129 8.23 -1.72 -17.43
C ALA A 129 7.25 -0.71 -16.80
N THR A 130 6.12 -1.17 -16.24
CA THR A 130 5.14 -0.29 -15.58
C THR A 130 5.68 0.30 -14.28
N PHE A 131 6.59 -0.38 -13.59
CA PHE A 131 7.22 0.12 -12.37
C PHE A 131 8.46 1.02 -12.62
N LEU A 132 9.01 0.99 -13.83
CA LEU A 132 10.22 1.72 -14.18
C LEU A 132 10.12 3.25 -13.98
N PRO A 133 9.00 3.94 -14.31
CA PRO A 133 8.84 5.36 -14.02
C PRO A 133 8.94 5.67 -12.53
N THR A 134 8.36 4.83 -11.67
CA THR A 134 8.45 4.97 -10.21
C THR A 134 9.87 4.77 -9.73
N ALA A 135 10.58 3.75 -10.22
CA ALA A 135 11.99 3.55 -9.88
C ALA A 135 12.86 4.76 -10.27
N ARG A 136 12.64 5.33 -11.46
CA ARG A 136 13.36 6.54 -11.93
C ARG A 136 13.04 7.77 -11.10
N LEU A 137 11.76 7.97 -10.74
CA LEU A 137 11.33 9.09 -9.90
C LEU A 137 12.06 9.12 -8.56
N TYR A 138 12.30 7.94 -7.97
CA TYR A 138 13.03 7.81 -6.71
C TYR A 138 14.55 7.60 -6.88
N GLY A 139 15.11 7.85 -8.06
CA GLY A 139 16.55 7.75 -8.31
C GLY A 139 17.12 6.32 -8.19
N LEU A 140 16.28 5.29 -8.29
CA LEU A 140 16.69 3.89 -8.18
C LEU A 140 17.16 3.34 -9.53
N SER A 141 18.17 2.47 -9.50
CA SER A 141 18.68 1.78 -10.69
C SER A 141 17.61 0.88 -11.33
N ALA A 142 17.47 0.95 -12.66
CA ALA A 142 16.42 0.26 -13.42
C ALA A 142 16.31 -1.26 -13.18
N TRP A 143 17.44 -1.95 -12.94
CA TRP A 143 17.42 -3.39 -12.67
C TRP A 143 16.65 -3.76 -11.40
N ARG A 144 16.53 -2.85 -10.42
CA ARG A 144 15.74 -3.08 -9.20
C ARG A 144 14.25 -3.23 -9.49
N ALA A 145 13.76 -2.70 -10.62
CA ALA A 145 12.37 -2.89 -11.03
C ALA A 145 12.03 -4.35 -11.31
N ALA A 146 13.00 -5.16 -11.78
CA ALA A 146 12.79 -6.59 -12.01
C ALA A 146 12.55 -7.38 -10.71
N PHE A 147 13.02 -6.85 -9.57
CA PHE A 147 12.83 -7.41 -8.23
C PHE A 147 11.51 -6.97 -7.57
N LEU A 148 10.61 -6.30 -8.29
CA LEU A 148 9.27 -5.97 -7.80
C LEU A 148 8.49 -7.17 -7.24
N PRO A 149 8.55 -8.39 -7.83
CA PRO A 149 7.93 -9.59 -7.26
C PRO A 149 8.37 -9.89 -5.83
N LEU A 150 9.67 -9.69 -5.55
CA LEU A 150 10.23 -9.94 -4.23
C LEU A 150 9.68 -8.94 -3.21
N SER A 151 9.59 -7.67 -3.59
CA SER A 151 8.96 -6.62 -2.76
C SER A 151 7.49 -6.92 -2.49
N ALA A 152 6.74 -7.34 -3.52
CA ALA A 152 5.32 -7.72 -3.40
C ALA A 152 5.13 -8.96 -2.50
N PHE A 153 6.05 -9.91 -2.56
CA PHE A 153 6.06 -11.07 -1.65
C PHE A 153 6.23 -10.64 -0.19
N PHE A 154 7.22 -9.80 0.11
CA PHE A 154 7.39 -9.26 1.47
C PHE A 154 6.18 -8.46 1.93
N TYR A 155 5.60 -7.62 1.06
CA TYR A 155 4.38 -6.87 1.37
C TYR A 155 3.19 -7.79 1.70
N SER A 156 3.03 -8.88 0.96
CA SER A 156 2.01 -9.91 1.21
C SER A 156 2.20 -10.54 2.60
N LEU A 157 3.45 -10.86 2.95
CA LEU A 157 3.79 -11.44 4.24
C LEU A 157 3.59 -10.45 5.41
N MET A 158 3.92 -9.18 5.21
CA MET A 158 3.63 -8.10 6.17
C MET A 158 2.11 -7.92 6.36
N THR A 159 1.34 -8.01 5.29
CA THR A 159 -0.14 -7.93 5.32
C THR A 159 -0.74 -9.10 6.09
N PHE A 160 -0.27 -10.32 5.83
CA PHE A 160 -0.67 -11.50 6.61
C PHE A 160 -0.25 -11.40 8.09
N SER A 161 0.97 -10.91 8.35
CA SER A 161 1.46 -10.65 9.71
C SER A 161 0.57 -9.64 10.45
N SER A 162 0.05 -8.62 9.76
CA SER A 162 -0.93 -7.67 10.30
C SER A 162 -2.19 -8.37 10.81
N ALA A 163 -2.75 -9.26 10.00
CA ALA A 163 -3.95 -10.02 10.35
C ALA A 163 -3.71 -10.96 11.54
N LEU A 164 -2.57 -11.65 11.57
CA LEU A 164 -2.18 -12.48 12.71
C LEU A 164 -2.04 -11.68 14.01
N ARG A 165 -1.46 -10.47 13.94
CA ARG A 165 -1.33 -9.58 15.10
C ARG A 165 -2.71 -9.14 15.61
N HIS A 166 -3.65 -8.87 14.71
CA HIS A 166 -5.03 -8.59 15.09
C HIS A 166 -5.72 -9.80 15.73
N ALA A 167 -5.59 -10.99 15.15
CA ALA A 167 -6.14 -12.23 15.70
C ALA A 167 -5.62 -12.57 17.10
N ARG A 168 -4.38 -12.19 17.41
CA ARG A 168 -3.74 -12.39 18.72
C ARG A 168 -4.09 -11.29 19.75
N GLY A 169 -5.07 -10.43 19.46
CA GLY A 169 -5.49 -9.35 20.36
C GLY A 169 -4.53 -8.15 20.41
N GLY A 170 -3.49 -8.11 19.57
CA GLY A 170 -2.54 -6.99 19.48
C GLY A 170 -2.96 -5.90 18.48
N GLY A 171 -4.07 -6.09 17.77
CA GLY A 171 -4.58 -5.19 16.74
C GLY A 171 -5.32 -3.99 17.34
N GLY A 172 -4.59 -3.17 18.08
CA GLY A 172 -5.18 -1.97 18.69
C GLY A 172 -4.19 -1.07 19.41
N LEU A 173 -3.01 -1.54 19.83
CA LEU A 173 -2.07 -0.71 20.59
C LEU A 173 -1.41 0.36 19.72
N TRP A 174 -1.94 1.58 19.80
CA TRP A 174 -1.25 2.79 19.35
C TRP A 174 -1.10 3.76 20.53
N LYS A 175 0.13 4.05 20.95
CA LYS A 175 0.45 4.90 22.13
C LYS A 175 -0.36 4.56 23.40
N GLY A 176 -0.59 3.28 23.69
CA GLY A 176 -1.37 2.84 24.86
C GLY A 176 -2.88 3.05 24.74
N ARG A 177 -3.42 3.29 23.54
CA ARG A 177 -4.86 3.39 23.28
C ARG A 177 -5.29 2.31 22.31
N THR A 178 -6.35 1.58 22.66
CA THR A 178 -7.06 0.61 21.81
C THR A 178 -8.19 1.34 21.09
N TYR A 179 -8.18 1.30 19.76
CA TYR A 179 -9.31 1.74 18.95
C TYR A 179 -10.26 0.55 18.72
N PRO A 180 -11.57 0.68 19.00
CA PRO A 180 -12.55 -0.35 18.70
C PRO A 180 -12.83 -0.50 17.20
#